data_AF-A0A9D9XX56-F1
#
_entry.id   AF-A0A9D9XX56-F1
#
_cell.length_a   1.000
_cell.length_b   1.000
_cell.length_c   1.000
_cell.angle_alpha   90.00
_cell.angle_beta   90.00
_cell.angle_gamma   90.00
#
_symmetry.space_group_name_H-M   'P 1'
#
loop_
_entity.id
_entity.type
_entity.pdbx_description
1 polymer ?
#
loop_
_entity_poly.entity_id
_entity_poly.type
_entity_poly.pdbx_seq_one_letter_code
_entity_poly.pdbx_strand_id
1 'polypeptide(L)'
;MNLLGFRITRGVEKKELSESSKVLLTLSRIMFIGLLGTIIYSLQASSIAEFVSYSTIGFMVSGASMVLGGLLGFLFGIPKTLQNDRTLESMSNKVNTTNEDGDRVINYGANTNLEQISDWLTKILVGVGLTQIPGIIRNLKTISIAVSSGLGNSEASQIFALAIILFFMICGFLFGFLWTRLFLPGAFKQADLSTLAKDVKDVNRKMQELEKQSEQDAKALSLVQRQLNPSNDIPVVTQDQLNEAIRASSRPVKMQIFIQAENLRRENWKDDKPKMELTIPILKALIESDDKNEFHRNHGQLGYALKDMKSPDWIGAEAELTKAIELRGSNNTWLLYEFVRAICKINLDKEFAEKKVSKPESRDSILSDLRAAERAKLSEWFSNNPEIEEWMKLNNVKIKDLQ
;
A
#
# COMPACT_ATOMS: atom_id res chain seq x y z
N MET A 1 -9.35 4.50 33.00
CA MET A 1 -8.71 3.90 34.19
C MET A 1 -7.44 3.09 33.84
N ASN A 2 -6.63 3.51 32.84
CA ASN A 2 -5.52 2.70 32.28
C ASN A 2 -4.12 3.37 32.32
N LEU A 3 -3.96 4.54 32.95
CA LEU A 3 -2.66 5.23 33.04
C LEU A 3 -1.81 4.74 34.22
N LEU A 4 -2.42 4.23 35.30
CA LEU A 4 -1.70 3.68 36.45
C LEU A 4 -1.11 2.28 36.15
N GLY A 5 -1.86 1.40 35.48
CA GLY A 5 -1.37 0.06 35.09
C GLY A 5 -0.15 0.12 34.17
N PHE A 6 -0.15 1.00 33.18
CA PHE A 6 0.97 1.19 32.26
C PHE A 6 2.24 1.78 32.91
N ARG A 7 2.07 2.60 33.96
CA ARG A 7 3.20 3.21 34.68
C ARG A 7 3.85 2.23 35.67
N ILE A 8 3.06 1.33 36.25
CA ILE A 8 3.52 0.26 37.15
C ILE A 8 4.28 -0.81 36.36
N THR A 9 3.77 -1.27 35.22
CA THR A 9 4.46 -2.26 34.37
C THR A 9 5.81 -1.74 33.85
N ARG A 10 5.88 -0.48 33.38
CA ARG A 10 7.16 0.15 33.00
C ARG A 10 8.15 0.30 34.16
N GLY A 11 7.65 0.52 35.37
CA GLY A 11 8.48 0.65 36.58
C GLY A 11 9.08 -0.68 37.01
N VAL A 12 8.30 -1.76 36.94
CA VAL A 12 8.74 -3.13 37.23
C VAL A 12 9.71 -3.63 36.15
N GLU A 13 9.40 -3.43 34.87
CA GLU A 13 10.25 -3.82 33.73
C GLU A 13 11.63 -3.14 33.80
N LYS A 14 11.68 -1.83 34.13
CA LYS A 14 12.94 -1.10 34.35
C LYS A 14 13.74 -1.61 35.56
N LYS A 15 13.07 -2.03 36.63
CA LYS A 15 13.73 -2.54 37.83
C LYS A 15 14.31 -3.94 37.59
N GLU A 16 13.59 -4.81 36.88
CA GLU A 16 14.08 -6.14 36.49
C GLU A 16 15.25 -6.05 35.51
N LEU A 17 15.15 -5.20 34.48
CA LEU A 17 16.27 -4.92 33.56
C LEU A 17 17.52 -4.41 34.31
N SER A 18 17.33 -3.63 35.38
CA SER A 18 18.43 -3.12 36.20
C SER A 18 19.11 -4.22 37.03
N GLU A 19 18.34 -5.08 37.70
CA GLU A 19 18.90 -6.19 38.49
C GLU A 19 19.58 -7.24 37.60
N SER A 20 18.98 -7.57 36.46
CA SER A 20 19.56 -8.55 35.55
C SER A 20 20.82 -8.04 34.83
N SER A 21 20.92 -6.72 34.59
CA SER A 21 22.17 -6.09 34.13
C SER A 21 23.29 -6.21 35.17
N LYS A 22 22.97 -6.16 36.48
CA LYS A 22 23.97 -6.37 37.55
C LYS A 22 24.50 -7.80 37.56
N VAL A 23 23.67 -8.79 37.25
CA VAL A 23 24.10 -10.21 37.17
C VAL A 23 25.12 -10.40 36.03
N LEU A 24 24.86 -9.85 34.85
CA LEU A 24 25.81 -9.92 33.73
C LEU A 24 27.11 -9.16 34.01
N LEU A 25 27.02 -8.00 34.68
CA LEU A 25 28.21 -7.27 35.15
C LEU A 25 29.00 -8.06 36.18
N THR A 26 28.32 -8.78 37.08
CA THR A 26 28.98 -9.65 38.07
C THR A 26 29.69 -10.81 37.39
N LEU A 27 29.07 -11.45 36.39
CA LEU A 27 29.73 -12.49 35.57
C LEU A 27 30.94 -11.94 34.81
N SER A 28 30.85 -10.74 34.25
CA SER A 28 31.98 -10.07 33.59
C SER A 28 33.16 -9.84 34.55
N ARG A 29 32.89 -9.42 35.79
CA ARG A 29 33.92 -9.28 36.84
C ARG A 29 34.57 -10.62 37.21
N ILE A 30 33.77 -11.68 37.33
CA ILE A 30 34.26 -13.04 37.61
C ILE A 30 35.20 -13.51 36.48
N MET A 31 34.83 -13.29 35.21
CA MET A 31 35.68 -13.59 34.07
C MET A 31 36.98 -12.77 34.07
N PHE A 32 36.92 -11.50 34.44
CA PHE A 32 38.10 -10.65 34.58
C PHE A 32 39.06 -11.17 35.67
N ILE A 33 38.54 -11.64 36.81
CA ILE A 33 39.35 -12.29 37.84
C ILE A 33 40.02 -13.56 37.30
N GLY A 34 39.30 -14.35 36.48
CA GLY A 34 39.88 -15.51 35.79
C GLY A 34 41.05 -15.14 34.86
N LEU A 35 40.95 -14.01 34.14
CA LEU A 35 42.03 -13.49 33.28
C LEU A 35 43.22 -12.98 34.11
N LEU A 36 42.98 -12.40 35.29
CA LEU A 36 44.07 -12.10 36.22
C LEU A 36 44.74 -13.39 36.71
N GLY A 37 43.98 -14.46 36.90
CA GLY A 37 44.50 -15.79 37.20
C GLY A 37 45.47 -16.31 36.13
N THR A 38 45.22 -16.06 34.84
CA THR A 38 46.16 -16.43 33.77
C THR A 38 47.43 -15.60 33.80
N ILE A 39 47.36 -14.32 34.15
CA ILE A 39 48.56 -13.48 34.33
C ILE A 39 49.38 -13.91 35.54
N ILE A 40 48.72 -14.21 36.67
CA ILE A 40 49.37 -14.70 37.88
C ILE A 40 50.07 -16.03 37.60
N TYR A 41 49.42 -16.93 36.85
CA TYR A 41 50.03 -18.19 36.43
C TYR A 41 51.30 -17.97 35.58
N SER A 42 51.27 -17.00 34.67
CA SER A 42 52.43 -16.67 33.83
C SER A 42 53.63 -16.15 34.61
N LEU A 43 53.47 -15.65 35.85
CA LEU A 43 54.59 -15.16 36.68
C LEU A 43 55.60 -16.24 37.07
N GLN A 44 55.26 -17.52 36.89
CA GLN A 44 56.21 -18.62 37.07
C GLN A 44 57.29 -18.69 35.97
N ALA A 45 57.13 -17.93 34.88
CA ALA A 45 58.05 -17.93 33.75
C ALA A 45 59.46 -17.47 34.15
N SER A 46 60.48 -18.14 33.60
CA SER A 46 61.88 -17.81 33.87
C SER A 46 62.42 -16.71 32.94
N SER A 47 61.69 -16.42 31.86
CA SER A 47 62.01 -15.35 30.90
C SER A 47 60.78 -14.53 30.50
N ILE A 48 61.02 -13.32 29.99
CA ILE A 48 59.95 -12.46 29.46
C ILE A 48 59.26 -13.12 28.25
N ALA A 49 60.00 -13.85 27.42
CA ALA A 49 59.43 -14.57 26.28
C ALA A 49 58.46 -15.68 26.71
N GLU A 50 58.80 -16.43 27.76
CA GLU A 50 57.92 -17.44 28.36
C GLU A 50 56.69 -16.81 29.01
N PHE A 51 56.86 -15.71 29.74
CA PHE A 51 55.75 -14.98 30.36
C PHE A 51 54.72 -14.52 29.32
N VAL A 52 55.19 -13.96 28.20
CA VAL A 52 54.33 -13.53 27.08
C VAL A 52 53.65 -14.72 26.41
N SER A 53 54.37 -15.83 26.22
CA SER A 53 53.82 -17.06 25.64
C SER A 53 52.68 -17.62 26.50
N TYR A 54 52.94 -17.80 27.80
CA TYR A 54 51.95 -18.36 28.74
C TYR A 54 50.71 -17.48 28.86
N SER A 55 50.91 -16.16 28.91
CA SER A 55 49.81 -15.20 28.98
C SER A 55 48.97 -15.21 27.70
N THR A 56 49.62 -15.25 26.54
CA THR A 56 48.94 -15.24 25.23
C THR A 56 48.12 -16.50 25.03
N ILE A 57 48.70 -17.67 25.33
CA ILE A 57 48.02 -18.96 25.21
C ILE A 57 46.88 -19.05 26.22
N GLY A 58 47.11 -18.63 27.47
CA GLY A 58 46.06 -18.56 28.50
C GLY A 58 44.88 -17.69 28.07
N PHE A 59 45.13 -16.50 27.52
CA PHE A 59 44.08 -15.62 27.02
C PHE A 59 43.34 -16.16 25.80
N MET A 60 44.06 -16.72 24.82
CA MET A 60 43.44 -17.27 23.62
C MET A 60 42.56 -18.48 23.93
N VAL A 61 43.02 -19.38 24.81
CA VAL A 61 42.25 -20.54 25.26
C VAL A 61 41.03 -20.09 26.07
N SER A 62 41.20 -19.14 27.00
CA SER A 62 40.10 -18.57 27.77
C SER A 62 39.04 -17.92 26.88
N GLY A 63 39.46 -17.11 25.89
CA GLY A 63 38.56 -16.48 24.92
C GLY A 63 37.84 -17.49 24.04
N ALA A 64 38.54 -18.50 23.52
CA ALA A 64 37.95 -19.55 22.70
C ALA A 64 36.90 -20.36 23.50
N SER A 65 37.23 -20.77 24.73
CA SER A 65 36.30 -21.46 25.62
C SER A 65 35.09 -20.59 25.97
N MET A 66 35.29 -19.29 26.21
CA MET A 66 34.21 -18.35 26.48
C MET A 66 33.26 -18.18 25.29
N VAL A 67 33.78 -18.05 24.07
CA VAL A 67 32.94 -17.94 22.86
C VAL A 67 32.14 -19.22 22.62
N LEU A 68 32.77 -20.39 22.77
CA LEU A 68 32.09 -21.68 22.66
C LEU A 68 30.99 -21.84 23.71
N GLY A 69 31.30 -21.51 24.96
CA GLY A 69 30.33 -21.44 26.04
C GLY A 69 29.18 -20.51 25.69
N GLY A 70 29.49 -19.28 25.30
CA GLY A 70 28.52 -18.24 24.95
C GLY A 70 27.60 -18.61 23.79
N LEU A 71 28.11 -19.29 22.77
CA LEU A 71 27.29 -19.80 21.67
C LEU A 71 26.30 -20.87 22.16
N LEU A 72 26.75 -21.80 23.00
CA LEU A 72 25.87 -22.79 23.61
C LEU A 72 24.85 -22.11 24.53
N GLY A 73 25.29 -21.18 25.37
CA GLY A 73 24.42 -20.39 26.23
C GLY A 73 23.35 -19.66 25.42
N PHE A 74 23.74 -19.04 24.31
CA PHE A 74 22.82 -18.35 23.41
C PHE A 74 21.75 -19.30 22.89
N LEU A 75 22.12 -20.48 22.37
CA LEU A 75 21.17 -21.48 21.87
C LEU A 75 20.17 -21.89 22.96
N PHE A 76 20.68 -22.29 24.12
CA PHE A 76 19.85 -22.73 25.25
C PHE A 76 19.02 -21.60 25.87
N GLY A 77 19.45 -20.35 25.68
CA GLY A 77 18.80 -19.15 26.21
C GLY A 77 17.66 -18.62 25.34
N ILE A 78 17.50 -19.12 24.10
CA ILE A 78 16.38 -18.71 23.22
C ILE A 78 15.06 -19.11 23.90
N PRO A 79 14.17 -18.14 24.17
CA PRO A 79 12.88 -18.42 24.79
C PRO A 79 12.05 -19.31 23.86
N LYS A 80 11.60 -20.46 24.37
CA LYS A 80 10.66 -21.34 23.66
C LYS A 80 9.26 -20.89 24.00
N THR A 81 8.54 -20.36 23.01
CA THR A 81 7.12 -20.10 23.14
C THR A 81 6.41 -21.46 23.10
N LEU A 82 5.61 -21.77 24.11
CA LEU A 82 4.80 -23.01 24.19
C LEU A 82 3.63 -22.99 23.18
N GLN A 83 3.88 -22.54 21.94
CA GLN A 83 2.84 -22.35 20.93
C GLN A 83 2.48 -23.62 20.16
N ASN A 84 3.13 -24.76 20.40
CA ASN A 84 2.89 -25.98 19.61
C ASN A 84 2.09 -27.11 20.26
N ASP A 85 1.68 -27.02 21.54
CA ASP A 85 0.86 -28.08 22.15
C ASP A 85 -0.65 -27.77 22.21
N ARG A 86 -1.08 -26.52 21.98
CA ARG A 86 -2.52 -26.15 22.01
C ARG A 86 -3.20 -26.11 20.65
N THR A 87 -2.45 -26.10 19.56
CA THR A 87 -2.99 -26.02 18.19
C THR A 87 -3.57 -27.35 17.70
N LEU A 88 -3.25 -28.47 18.34
CA LEU A 88 -3.80 -29.79 17.99
C LEU A 88 -5.06 -30.18 18.79
N GLU A 89 -5.26 -29.64 20.00
CA GLU A 89 -6.50 -29.91 20.78
C GLU A 89 -7.60 -28.86 20.56
N SER A 90 -7.26 -27.64 20.14
CA SER A 90 -8.25 -26.55 19.98
C SER A 90 -8.98 -26.56 18.64
N MET A 91 -8.66 -27.49 17.72
CA MET A 91 -9.42 -27.68 16.48
C MET A 91 -10.62 -28.64 16.64
N SER A 92 -10.79 -29.30 17.78
CA SER A 92 -11.89 -30.26 17.97
C SER A 92 -13.02 -29.79 18.88
N ASN A 93 -12.89 -28.70 19.63
CA ASN A 93 -13.99 -28.23 20.48
C ASN A 93 -13.91 -26.72 20.72
N LYS A 94 -14.80 -25.96 20.07
CA LYS A 94 -15.90 -25.21 20.72
C LYS A 94 -16.30 -24.01 19.85
N VAL A 95 -17.33 -24.25 19.04
CA VAL A 95 -18.26 -23.21 18.57
C VAL A 95 -19.09 -22.76 19.78
N ASN A 96 -19.36 -21.46 19.88
CA ASN A 96 -20.14 -20.72 20.90
C ASN A 96 -19.33 -20.43 22.19
N THR A 97 -19.12 -19.19 22.65
CA THR A 97 -20.08 -18.09 22.87
C THR A 97 -19.36 -16.73 23.00
N THR A 98 -20.14 -15.67 22.77
CA THR A 98 -19.87 -14.24 22.94
C THR A 98 -19.58 -13.78 24.39
N ASN A 99 -18.86 -12.66 24.48
CA ASN A 99 -18.82 -11.61 25.53
C ASN A 99 -17.50 -11.40 26.32
N GLU A 100 -17.08 -10.14 26.20
CA GLU A 100 -16.49 -9.21 27.19
C GLU A 100 -15.08 -9.38 27.76
N ASP A 101 -14.39 -8.23 27.63
CA ASP A 101 -13.33 -7.62 28.43
C ASP A 101 -12.28 -8.53 29.11
N GLY A 102 -11.05 -8.37 28.66
CA GLY A 102 -9.91 -9.12 29.20
C GLY A 102 -8.74 -9.06 28.25
N ASP A 103 -7.90 -8.05 28.47
CA ASP A 103 -6.49 -7.92 28.05
C ASP A 103 -5.98 -9.10 27.20
N ARG A 104 -6.18 -9.02 25.88
CA ARG A 104 -5.51 -9.92 24.94
C ARG A 104 -4.04 -9.52 24.98
N VAL A 105 -3.30 -10.14 25.91
CA VAL A 105 -1.84 -10.20 25.86
C VAL A 105 -1.51 -10.88 24.55
N ILE A 106 -1.25 -10.01 23.59
CA ILE A 106 -0.69 -10.29 22.30
C ILE A 106 0.58 -11.13 22.52
N ASN A 107 0.45 -12.44 22.33
CA ASN A 107 1.56 -13.38 22.31
C ASN A 107 2.08 -13.38 20.86
N TYR A 108 2.92 -12.40 20.52
CA TYR A 108 3.42 -12.25 19.15
C TYR A 108 4.66 -13.11 18.89
N GLY A 109 4.63 -13.75 17.72
CA GLY A 109 5.65 -14.66 17.22
C GLY A 109 6.97 -13.94 17.01
N ALA A 110 7.92 -14.24 17.89
CA ALA A 110 9.33 -14.19 17.54
C ALA A 110 9.55 -15.09 16.30
N ASN A 111 10.59 -14.81 15.52
CA ASN A 111 10.98 -15.63 14.38
C ASN A 111 11.06 -17.13 14.75
N THR A 112 9.99 -17.88 14.49
CA THR A 112 9.84 -19.30 14.87
C THR A 112 10.94 -20.17 14.28
N ASN A 113 11.55 -19.73 13.18
CA ASN A 113 12.69 -20.41 12.56
C ASN A 113 13.88 -20.58 13.51
N LEU A 114 14.29 -19.53 14.22
CA LEU A 114 15.43 -19.62 15.14
C LEU A 114 15.08 -20.39 16.41
N GLU A 115 13.84 -20.25 16.87
CA GLU A 115 13.31 -21.01 18.00
C GLU A 115 13.30 -22.51 17.70
N GLN A 116 12.75 -22.91 16.56
CA GLN A 116 12.67 -24.30 16.11
C GLN A 116 14.05 -24.92 15.86
N ILE A 117 14.93 -24.20 15.16
CA ILE A 117 16.31 -24.66 14.93
C ILE A 117 17.04 -24.84 16.26
N SER A 118 16.88 -23.89 17.20
CA SER A 118 17.50 -24.02 18.52
C SER A 118 16.91 -25.16 19.36
N ASP A 119 15.60 -25.39 19.30
CA ASP A 119 14.96 -26.52 20.00
C ASP A 119 15.46 -27.87 19.45
N TRP A 120 15.50 -28.02 18.12
CA TRP A 120 16.02 -29.24 17.50
C TRP A 120 17.51 -29.44 17.82
N LEU A 121 18.32 -28.39 17.69
CA LEU A 121 19.75 -28.44 17.97
C LEU A 121 20.02 -28.75 19.45
N THR A 122 19.27 -28.16 20.38
CA THR A 122 19.40 -28.42 21.81
C THR A 122 19.03 -29.87 22.14
N LYS A 123 17.96 -30.41 21.55
CA LYS A 123 17.56 -31.81 21.72
C LYS A 123 18.62 -32.78 21.19
N ILE A 124 19.19 -32.51 20.00
CA ILE A 124 20.32 -33.28 19.45
C ILE A 124 21.53 -33.20 20.37
N LEU A 125 21.90 -31.98 20.81
CA LEU A 125 23.11 -31.77 21.61
C LEU A 125 23.03 -32.45 22.97
N VAL A 126 21.87 -32.41 23.64
CA VAL A 126 21.65 -33.13 24.90
C VAL A 126 21.61 -34.64 24.67
N GLY A 127 20.90 -35.11 23.64
CA GLY A 127 20.77 -36.54 23.35
C GLY A 127 22.10 -37.20 22.96
N VAL A 128 22.84 -36.60 22.01
CA VAL A 128 24.17 -37.08 21.59
C VAL A 128 25.19 -36.84 22.71
N GLY A 129 25.13 -35.70 23.39
CA GLY A 129 26.05 -35.38 24.49
C GLY A 129 26.02 -36.40 25.62
N LEU A 130 24.83 -36.88 26.00
CA LEU A 130 24.67 -37.86 27.08
C LEU A 130 25.33 -39.21 26.77
N THR A 131 25.29 -39.64 25.51
CA THR A 131 25.91 -40.89 25.07
C THR A 131 27.42 -40.77 24.85
N GLN A 132 27.92 -39.56 24.60
CA GLN A 132 29.32 -39.28 24.30
C GLN A 132 30.14 -38.76 25.50
N ILE A 133 29.58 -38.72 26.72
CA ILE A 133 30.26 -38.21 27.93
C ILE A 133 31.69 -38.79 28.10
N PRO A 134 31.94 -40.11 27.98
CA PRO A 134 33.29 -40.66 28.12
C PRO A 134 34.26 -40.14 27.05
N GLY A 135 33.78 -39.93 25.82
CA GLY A 135 34.55 -39.35 24.72
C GLY A 135 34.87 -37.87 24.96
N ILE A 136 33.91 -37.11 25.48
CA ILE A 136 34.09 -35.70 25.84
C ILE A 136 35.17 -35.56 26.92
N ILE A 137 35.11 -36.34 28.00
CA ILE A 137 36.11 -36.31 29.08
C ILE A 137 37.51 -36.65 28.55
N ARG A 138 37.62 -37.66 27.68
CA ARG A 138 38.89 -38.05 27.05
C ARG A 138 39.46 -36.92 26.19
N ASN A 139 38.64 -36.33 25.32
CA ASN A 139 39.06 -35.24 24.43
C ASN A 139 39.43 -33.99 25.22
N LEU A 140 38.70 -33.68 26.29
CA LEU A 140 39.03 -32.57 27.19
C LEU A 140 40.41 -32.76 27.84
N LYS A 141 40.73 -33.99 28.28
CA LYS A 141 42.06 -34.33 28.78
C LYS A 141 43.14 -34.15 27.70
N THR A 142 42.89 -34.60 26.47
CA THR A 142 43.83 -34.42 25.34
C THR A 142 44.07 -32.96 25.02
N ILE A 143 43.01 -32.14 24.98
CA ILE A 143 43.12 -30.69 24.74
C ILE A 143 43.89 -30.01 25.87
N SER A 144 43.61 -30.37 27.14
CA SER A 144 44.36 -29.86 28.30
C SER A 144 45.85 -30.21 28.21
N ILE A 145 46.21 -31.43 27.80
CA ILE A 145 47.63 -31.81 27.57
C ILE A 145 48.23 -30.95 26.45
N ALA A 146 47.53 -30.80 25.31
CA ALA A 146 48.02 -30.00 24.19
C ALA A 146 48.24 -28.53 24.60
N VAL A 147 47.30 -27.92 25.32
CA VAL A 147 47.44 -26.55 25.83
C VAL A 147 48.55 -26.44 26.87
N SER A 148 48.72 -27.46 27.73
CA SER A 148 49.75 -27.46 28.76
C SER A 148 51.17 -27.41 28.20
N SER A 149 51.39 -27.96 27.00
CA SER A 149 52.69 -27.87 26.30
C SER A 149 53.11 -26.42 26.03
N GLY A 150 52.13 -25.54 25.82
CA GLY A 150 52.31 -24.10 25.67
C GLY A 150 52.36 -23.31 26.99
N LEU A 151 52.10 -23.96 28.14
CA LEU A 151 52.01 -23.34 29.46
C LEU A 151 53.10 -23.83 30.43
N GLY A 152 54.21 -24.35 29.90
CA GLY A 152 55.35 -24.84 30.69
C GLY A 152 55.42 -26.36 30.88
N ASN A 153 54.48 -27.12 30.30
CA ASN A 153 54.49 -28.58 30.19
C ASN A 153 54.72 -29.33 31.52
N SER A 154 54.11 -28.84 32.60
CA SER A 154 54.13 -29.48 33.93
C SER A 154 52.76 -30.07 34.29
N GLU A 155 52.71 -30.91 35.32
CA GLU A 155 51.43 -31.41 35.86
C GLU A 155 50.51 -30.25 36.29
N ALA A 156 51.07 -29.18 36.86
CA ALA A 156 50.34 -27.97 37.22
C ALA A 156 49.81 -27.23 35.98
N SER A 157 50.56 -27.20 34.87
CA SER A 157 50.15 -26.61 33.59
C SER A 157 48.95 -27.33 32.99
N GLN A 158 48.90 -28.66 33.12
CA GLN A 158 47.77 -29.45 32.64
C GLN A 158 46.50 -29.17 33.45
N ILE A 159 46.60 -29.17 34.78
CA ILE A 159 45.48 -28.86 35.68
C ILE A 159 44.99 -27.43 35.42
N PHE A 160 45.91 -26.48 35.26
CA PHE A 160 45.56 -25.09 34.97
C PHE A 160 44.87 -24.94 33.62
N ALA A 161 45.39 -25.56 32.55
CA ALA A 161 44.76 -25.57 31.23
C ALA A 161 43.33 -26.12 31.27
N LEU A 162 43.12 -27.22 32.01
CA LEU A 162 41.79 -27.80 32.19
C LEU A 162 40.85 -26.84 32.94
N ALA A 163 41.35 -26.22 34.01
CA ALA A 163 40.58 -25.31 34.84
C ALA A 163 40.12 -24.06 34.07
N ILE A 164 41.01 -23.42 33.29
CA ILE A 164 40.64 -22.24 32.51
C ILE A 164 39.64 -22.57 31.40
N ILE A 165 39.80 -23.71 30.72
CA ILE A 165 38.86 -24.16 29.68
C ILE A 165 37.45 -24.31 30.28
N LEU A 166 37.33 -25.04 31.38
CA LEU A 166 36.05 -25.27 32.03
C LEU A 166 35.46 -23.99 32.61
N PHE A 167 36.28 -23.19 33.31
CA PHE A 167 35.84 -21.95 33.93
C PHE A 167 35.28 -20.96 32.91
N PHE A 168 36.02 -20.67 31.84
CA PHE A 168 35.59 -19.73 30.82
C PHE A 168 34.45 -20.28 29.95
N MET A 169 34.41 -21.59 29.71
CA MET A 169 33.28 -22.21 29.01
C MET A 169 31.98 -22.11 29.81
N ILE A 170 32.01 -22.36 31.13
CA ILE A 170 30.83 -22.23 32.00
C ILE A 170 30.41 -20.76 32.12
N CYS A 171 31.37 -19.84 32.33
CA CYS A 171 31.07 -18.41 32.41
C CYS A 171 30.49 -17.87 31.10
N GLY A 172 31.07 -18.27 29.96
CA GLY A 172 30.56 -17.95 28.63
C GLY A 172 29.15 -18.47 28.44
N PHE A 173 28.88 -19.73 28.82
CA PHE A 173 27.54 -20.32 28.76
C PHE A 173 26.52 -19.54 29.58
N LEU A 174 26.81 -19.25 30.84
CA LEU A 174 25.90 -18.48 31.70
C LEU A 174 25.67 -17.08 31.17
N PHE A 175 26.71 -16.42 30.66
CA PHE A 175 26.61 -15.09 30.07
C PHE A 175 25.71 -15.10 28.83
N GLY A 176 25.98 -15.99 27.87
CA GLY A 176 25.18 -16.12 26.65
C GLY A 176 23.72 -16.48 26.95
N PHE A 177 23.51 -17.43 27.88
CA PHE A 177 22.17 -17.85 28.30
C PHE A 177 21.35 -16.72 28.90
N LEU A 178 21.93 -16.00 29.87
CA LEU A 178 21.24 -14.90 30.55
C LEU A 178 21.03 -13.71 29.60
N TRP A 179 22.02 -13.39 28.76
CA TRP A 179 21.90 -12.30 27.80
C TRP A 179 20.77 -12.56 26.80
N THR A 180 20.72 -13.76 26.21
CA THR A 180 19.66 -14.14 25.28
C THR A 180 18.30 -14.12 25.96
N ARG A 181 18.19 -14.71 27.15
CA ARG A 181 16.91 -14.81 27.85
C ARG A 181 16.36 -13.44 28.29
N LEU A 182 17.24 -12.49 28.59
CA LEU A 182 16.86 -11.19 29.13
C LEU A 182 16.60 -10.13 28.03
N PHE A 183 17.46 -10.07 27.00
CA PHE A 183 17.43 -8.96 26.04
C PHE A 183 16.78 -9.31 24.71
N LEU A 184 16.85 -10.58 24.28
CA LEU A 184 16.32 -10.98 22.97
C LEU A 184 14.80 -10.77 22.84
N PRO A 185 13.95 -11.06 23.85
CA PRO A 185 12.52 -10.78 23.76
C PRO A 185 12.18 -9.30 23.56
N GLY A 186 12.88 -8.41 24.26
CA GLY A 186 12.67 -6.96 24.16
C GLY A 186 13.10 -6.40 22.81
N ALA A 187 14.21 -6.90 22.26
CA ALA A 187 14.72 -6.50 20.95
C ALA A 187 13.74 -6.86 19.82
N PHE A 188 13.17 -8.07 19.83
CA PHE A 188 12.16 -8.48 18.85
C PHE A 188 10.87 -7.66 18.99
N LYS A 189 10.36 -7.49 20.21
CA LYS A 189 9.16 -6.68 20.47
C LYS A 189 9.31 -5.26 19.94
N GLN A 190 10.49 -4.65 20.10
CA GLN A 190 10.74 -3.30 19.61
C GLN A 190 10.76 -3.24 18.07
N ALA A 191 11.36 -4.24 17.41
CA ALA A 191 11.38 -4.34 15.96
C ALA A 191 9.94 -4.50 15.39
N ASP A 192 9.14 -5.40 15.96
CA ASP A 192 7.78 -5.66 15.49
C ASP A 192 6.84 -4.48 15.73
N LEU A 193 6.94 -3.82 16.89
CA LEU A 193 6.16 -2.61 17.18
C LEU A 193 6.48 -1.47 16.21
N SER A 194 7.73 -1.35 15.76
CA SER A 194 8.12 -0.32 14.80
C SER A 194 7.52 -0.57 13.41
N THR A 195 7.47 -1.83 12.98
CA THR A 195 6.81 -2.23 11.72
C THR A 195 5.31 -2.01 11.81
N LEU A 196 4.67 -2.46 12.89
CA LEU A 196 3.23 -2.27 13.09
C LEU A 196 2.84 -0.79 13.15
N ALA A 197 3.63 0.05 13.82
CA ALA A 197 3.38 1.49 13.87
C ALA A 197 3.47 2.16 12.49
N LYS A 198 4.36 1.67 11.62
CA LYS A 198 4.47 2.15 10.24
C LYS A 198 3.24 1.75 9.43
N ASP A 199 2.81 0.50 9.52
CA ASP A 199 1.63 0.00 8.80
C ASP A 199 0.36 0.74 9.22
N VAL A 200 0.16 0.95 10.53
CA VAL A 200 -0.98 1.74 11.06
C VAL A 200 -0.96 3.17 10.53
N LYS A 201 0.22 3.80 10.46
CA LYS A 201 0.36 5.16 9.91
C LYS A 201 0.00 5.22 8.42
N ASP A 202 0.43 4.24 7.64
CA ASP A 202 0.12 4.15 6.21
C ASP A 202 -1.37 3.88 5.95
N VAL A 203 -2.00 3.03 6.76
CA VAL A 203 -3.46 2.80 6.71
C VAL A 203 -4.22 4.07 7.05
N ASN A 204 -3.84 4.77 8.12
CA ASN A 204 -4.52 6.01 8.52
C ASN A 204 -4.41 7.11 7.45
N ARG A 205 -3.25 7.22 6.79
CA ARG A 205 -3.06 8.17 5.68
C ARG A 205 -3.97 7.84 4.49
N LYS A 206 -4.02 6.57 4.07
CA LYS A 206 -4.92 6.14 2.98
C LYS A 206 -6.39 6.36 3.32
N MET A 207 -6.77 6.15 4.59
CA MET A 207 -8.14 6.42 5.05
C MET A 207 -8.51 7.90 4.90
N GLN A 208 -7.64 8.81 5.36
CA GLN A 208 -7.86 10.26 5.23
C GLN A 208 -7.94 10.71 3.77
N GLU A 209 -7.12 10.14 2.88
CA GLU A 209 -7.16 10.41 1.45
C GLU A 209 -8.51 9.96 0.83
N LEU A 210 -9.01 8.78 1.22
CA LEU A 210 -10.31 8.26 0.76
C LEU A 210 -11.50 9.06 1.32
N GLU A 211 -11.47 9.44 2.59
CA GLU A 211 -12.50 10.28 3.21
C GLU A 211 -12.61 11.62 2.48
N LYS A 212 -11.47 12.29 2.25
CA LYS A 212 -11.43 13.54 1.49
C LYS A 212 -11.98 13.37 0.07
N GLN A 213 -11.62 12.29 -0.63
CA GLN A 213 -12.15 12.02 -1.97
C GLN A 213 -13.67 11.78 -1.92
N SER A 214 -14.16 11.03 -0.93
CA SER A 214 -15.59 10.78 -0.73
C SER A 214 -16.37 12.07 -0.47
N GLU A 215 -15.81 13.01 0.30
CA GLU A 215 -16.42 14.33 0.54
C GLU A 215 -16.50 15.16 -0.74
N GLN A 216 -15.44 15.18 -1.55
CA GLN A 216 -15.41 15.86 -2.85
C GLN A 216 -16.44 15.26 -3.82
N ASP A 217 -16.50 13.94 -3.87
CA ASP A 217 -17.45 13.17 -4.68
C ASP A 217 -18.90 13.45 -4.27
N ALA A 218 -19.19 13.45 -2.97
CA ALA A 218 -20.51 13.79 -2.44
C ALA A 218 -20.89 15.25 -2.73
N LYS A 219 -19.94 16.19 -2.61
CA LYS A 219 -20.15 17.61 -2.96
C LYS A 219 -20.50 17.76 -4.43
N ALA A 220 -19.77 17.09 -5.33
CA ALA A 220 -20.02 17.15 -6.77
C ALA A 220 -21.41 16.60 -7.13
N LEU A 221 -21.78 15.42 -6.62
CA LEU A 221 -23.09 14.82 -6.85
C LEU A 221 -24.23 15.68 -6.26
N SER A 222 -24.03 16.26 -5.08
CA SER A 222 -25.00 17.17 -4.46
C SER A 222 -25.26 18.40 -5.32
N LEU A 223 -24.21 19.05 -5.82
CA LEU A 223 -24.34 20.24 -6.68
C LEU A 223 -24.97 19.89 -8.03
N VAL A 224 -24.61 18.75 -8.63
CA VAL A 224 -25.25 18.25 -9.85
C VAL A 224 -26.74 17.99 -9.61
N GLN A 225 -27.10 17.32 -8.51
CA GLN A 225 -28.49 17.03 -8.20
C GLN A 225 -29.32 18.31 -8.01
N ARG A 226 -28.75 19.32 -7.35
CA ARG A 226 -29.36 20.65 -7.19
C ARG A 226 -29.50 21.39 -8.51
N GLN A 227 -28.50 21.28 -9.39
CA GLN A 227 -28.56 21.86 -10.74
C GLN A 227 -29.67 21.22 -11.58
N LEU A 228 -29.83 19.90 -11.49
CA LEU A 228 -30.86 19.17 -12.24
C LEU A 228 -32.27 19.28 -11.64
N ASN A 229 -32.38 19.67 -10.37
CA ASN A 229 -33.64 19.81 -9.64
C ASN A 229 -33.65 21.13 -8.86
N PRO A 230 -33.75 22.27 -9.57
CA PRO A 230 -33.79 23.57 -8.91
C PRO A 230 -35.02 23.69 -8.01
N SER A 231 -34.82 24.24 -6.83
CA SER A 231 -35.89 24.59 -5.88
C SER A 231 -35.82 26.07 -5.56
N ASN A 232 -36.97 26.72 -5.41
CA ASN A 232 -37.06 28.16 -5.12
C ASN A 232 -36.40 28.54 -3.78
N ASP A 233 -36.31 27.59 -2.84
CA ASP A 233 -35.80 27.81 -1.49
C ASP A 233 -34.27 27.62 -1.39
N ILE A 234 -33.60 27.21 -2.48
CA ILE A 234 -32.18 26.87 -2.47
C ILE A 234 -31.44 27.77 -3.48
N PRO A 235 -30.30 28.37 -3.12
CA PRO A 235 -29.51 29.16 -4.05
C PRO A 235 -29.16 28.40 -5.33
N VAL A 236 -29.25 29.10 -6.47
CA VAL A 236 -28.87 28.58 -7.79
C VAL A 236 -27.39 28.19 -7.77
N VAL A 237 -27.09 27.03 -8.36
CA VAL A 237 -25.71 26.55 -8.49
C VAL A 237 -25.02 27.33 -9.61
N THR A 238 -23.88 27.94 -9.33
CA THR A 238 -23.13 28.69 -10.34
C THR A 238 -22.27 27.77 -11.20
N GLN A 239 -21.88 28.24 -12.40
CA GLN A 239 -20.97 27.48 -13.28
C GLN A 239 -19.64 27.18 -12.57
N ASP A 240 -19.06 28.17 -11.89
CA ASP A 240 -17.78 28.00 -11.18
C ASP A 240 -17.87 26.94 -10.08
N GLN A 241 -19.01 26.87 -9.37
CA GLN A 241 -19.24 25.83 -8.36
C GLN A 241 -19.28 24.42 -8.97
N LEU A 242 -19.92 24.26 -10.14
CA LEU A 242 -19.93 22.99 -10.87
C LEU A 242 -18.53 22.64 -11.37
N ASN A 243 -17.81 23.60 -11.96
CA ASN A 243 -16.46 23.42 -12.46
C ASN A 243 -15.51 22.95 -11.36
N GLU A 244 -15.48 23.65 -10.22
CA GLU A 244 -14.63 23.29 -9.08
C GLU A 244 -14.96 21.89 -8.55
N ALA A 245 -16.25 21.62 -8.31
CA ALA A 245 -16.67 20.37 -7.69
C ALA A 245 -16.47 19.16 -8.63
N ILE A 246 -16.83 19.29 -9.90
CA ILE A 246 -16.66 18.23 -10.89
C ILE A 246 -15.16 18.00 -11.14
N ARG A 247 -14.34 19.05 -11.25
CA ARG A 247 -12.87 18.92 -11.40
C ARG A 247 -12.24 18.15 -10.24
N ALA A 248 -12.67 18.42 -9.01
CA ALA A 248 -12.18 17.75 -7.80
C ALA A 248 -12.70 16.31 -7.60
N SER A 249 -13.77 15.93 -8.31
CA SER A 249 -14.38 14.60 -8.15
C SER A 249 -13.58 13.49 -8.84
N SER A 250 -13.78 12.26 -8.35
CA SER A 250 -13.13 11.06 -8.85
C SER A 250 -13.63 10.71 -10.24
N ARG A 251 -12.80 9.98 -11.01
CA ARG A 251 -13.16 9.53 -12.37
C ARG A 251 -14.49 8.74 -12.41
N PRO A 252 -14.78 7.80 -11.49
CA PRO A 252 -16.07 7.12 -11.45
C PRO A 252 -17.25 8.09 -11.27
N VAL A 253 -17.09 9.10 -10.42
CA VAL A 253 -18.14 10.10 -10.18
C VAL A 253 -18.35 11.01 -11.39
N LYS A 254 -17.29 11.45 -12.07
CA LYS A 254 -17.42 12.16 -13.35
C LYS A 254 -18.22 11.36 -14.38
N MET A 255 -17.96 10.04 -14.48
CA MET A 255 -18.72 9.15 -15.36
C MET A 255 -20.19 9.04 -14.95
N GLN A 256 -20.47 8.92 -13.65
CA GLN A 256 -21.84 8.89 -13.14
C GLN A 256 -22.60 10.20 -13.42
N ILE A 257 -21.93 11.34 -13.26
CA ILE A 257 -22.48 12.67 -13.57
C ILE A 257 -22.79 12.78 -15.07
N PHE A 258 -21.88 12.33 -15.92
CA PHE A 258 -22.11 12.28 -17.37
C PHE A 258 -23.34 11.44 -17.74
N ILE A 259 -23.47 10.23 -17.18
CA ILE A 259 -24.61 9.34 -17.46
C ILE A 259 -25.93 9.99 -17.02
N GLN A 260 -25.96 10.67 -15.87
CA GLN A 260 -27.14 11.40 -15.41
C GLN A 260 -27.53 12.53 -16.37
N ALA A 261 -26.56 13.36 -16.79
CA ALA A 261 -26.81 14.43 -17.74
C ALA A 261 -27.26 13.90 -19.11
N GLU A 262 -26.64 12.84 -19.62
CA GLU A 262 -27.00 12.19 -20.89
C GLU A 262 -28.42 11.64 -20.86
N ASN A 263 -28.81 10.95 -19.79
CA ASN A 263 -30.14 10.39 -19.64
C ASN A 263 -31.20 11.49 -19.55
N LEU A 264 -30.99 12.49 -18.69
CA LEU A 264 -31.93 13.60 -18.54
C LEU A 264 -32.11 14.35 -19.87
N ARG A 265 -31.03 14.62 -20.60
CA ARG A 265 -31.11 15.27 -21.91
C ARG A 265 -31.90 14.41 -22.90
N ARG A 266 -31.57 13.12 -23.02
CA ARG A 266 -32.21 12.20 -23.95
C ARG A 266 -33.71 12.01 -23.68
N GLU A 267 -34.14 12.11 -22.44
CA GLU A 267 -35.55 11.97 -22.04
C GLU A 267 -36.36 13.25 -22.28
N ASN A 268 -35.73 14.43 -22.27
CA ASN A 268 -36.45 15.71 -22.20
C ASN A 268 -36.23 16.63 -23.42
N TRP A 269 -35.35 16.28 -24.37
CA TRP A 269 -34.98 17.18 -25.48
C TRP A 269 -36.14 17.60 -26.40
N LYS A 270 -37.20 16.78 -26.54
CA LYS A 270 -38.40 17.14 -27.31
C LYS A 270 -39.44 17.86 -26.47
N ASP A 271 -39.79 17.25 -25.34
CA ASP A 271 -41.04 17.56 -24.63
C ASP A 271 -40.85 18.54 -23.46
N ASP A 272 -39.67 18.60 -22.85
CA ASP A 272 -39.36 19.47 -21.71
C ASP A 272 -37.97 20.12 -21.88
N LYS A 273 -37.91 21.08 -22.80
CA LYS A 273 -36.68 21.83 -23.11
C LYS A 273 -36.05 22.51 -21.90
N PRO A 274 -36.79 23.22 -21.02
CA PRO A 274 -36.20 23.81 -19.82
C PRO A 274 -35.48 22.80 -18.93
N LYS A 275 -36.04 21.60 -18.76
CA LYS A 275 -35.41 20.53 -17.98
C LYS A 275 -34.17 19.95 -18.66
N MET A 276 -34.20 19.81 -19.99
CA MET A 276 -33.03 19.44 -20.77
C MET A 276 -31.90 20.48 -20.64
N GLU A 277 -32.21 21.77 -20.69
CA GLU A 277 -31.24 22.87 -20.59
C GLU A 277 -30.45 22.86 -19.27
N LEU A 278 -31.01 22.30 -18.19
CA LEU A 278 -30.30 22.14 -16.91
C LEU A 278 -29.04 21.28 -17.03
N THR A 279 -28.93 20.44 -18.07
CA THR A 279 -27.74 19.61 -18.34
C THR A 279 -26.56 20.39 -18.90
N ILE A 280 -26.80 21.55 -19.53
CA ILE A 280 -25.77 22.33 -20.25
C ILE A 280 -24.62 22.75 -19.31
N PRO A 281 -24.85 23.34 -18.12
CA PRO A 281 -23.78 23.72 -17.20
C PRO A 281 -22.93 22.53 -16.73
N ILE A 282 -23.55 21.36 -16.54
CA ILE A 282 -22.88 20.13 -16.10
C ILE A 282 -21.97 19.61 -17.20
N LEU A 283 -22.46 19.57 -18.45
CA LEU A 283 -21.67 19.12 -19.60
C LEU A 283 -20.46 20.05 -19.85
N LYS A 284 -20.65 21.37 -19.71
CA LYS A 284 -19.53 22.33 -19.73
C LYS A 284 -18.48 22.04 -18.65
N ALA A 285 -18.92 21.80 -17.42
CA ALA A 285 -18.02 21.49 -16.31
C ALA A 285 -17.27 20.16 -16.49
N LEU A 286 -17.93 19.14 -17.07
CA LEU A 286 -17.29 17.87 -17.40
C LEU A 286 -16.18 18.04 -18.46
N ILE A 287 -16.44 18.82 -19.52
CA ILE A 287 -15.46 19.17 -20.55
C ILE A 287 -14.28 19.92 -19.93
N GLU A 288 -14.55 20.93 -19.12
CA GLU A 288 -13.50 21.71 -18.46
C GLU A 288 -12.63 20.87 -17.51
N SER A 289 -13.20 19.81 -16.94
CA SER A 289 -12.49 18.86 -16.06
C SER A 289 -11.66 17.80 -16.78
N ASP A 290 -11.71 17.75 -18.12
CA ASP A 290 -11.05 16.77 -18.98
C ASP A 290 -9.78 17.37 -19.61
N ASP A 291 -8.74 17.55 -18.80
CA ASP A 291 -7.47 18.17 -19.24
C ASP A 291 -6.76 17.37 -20.36
N LYS A 292 -7.14 16.10 -20.56
CA LYS A 292 -6.54 15.20 -21.56
C LYS A 292 -7.39 15.03 -22.81
N ASN A 293 -8.58 15.63 -22.87
CA ASN A 293 -9.56 15.44 -23.92
C ASN A 293 -9.87 13.95 -24.20
N GLU A 294 -9.96 13.13 -23.15
CA GLU A 294 -10.25 11.69 -23.27
C GLU A 294 -11.73 11.42 -23.65
N PHE A 295 -12.64 12.37 -23.38
CA PHE A 295 -14.08 12.14 -23.43
C PHE A 295 -14.80 12.94 -24.52
N HIS A 296 -14.63 12.53 -25.79
CA HIS A 296 -15.35 13.12 -26.93
C HIS A 296 -16.88 13.17 -26.76
N ARG A 297 -17.46 12.25 -25.98
CA ARG A 297 -18.91 12.18 -25.71
C ARG A 297 -19.44 13.38 -24.94
N ASN A 298 -18.62 14.03 -24.10
CA ASN A 298 -19.05 15.22 -23.36
C ASN A 298 -19.37 16.37 -24.33
N HIS A 299 -18.47 16.63 -25.28
CA HIS A 299 -18.67 17.58 -26.38
C HIS A 299 -19.89 17.23 -27.23
N GLY A 300 -20.05 15.95 -27.59
CA GLY A 300 -21.20 15.49 -28.37
C GLY A 300 -22.54 15.76 -27.67
N GLN A 301 -22.66 15.42 -26.38
CA GLN A 301 -23.87 15.67 -25.60
C GLN A 301 -24.12 17.17 -25.41
N LEU A 302 -23.08 17.99 -25.22
CA LEU A 302 -23.22 19.45 -25.13
C LEU A 302 -23.73 20.02 -26.45
N GLY A 303 -23.16 19.61 -27.59
CA GLY A 303 -23.61 20.03 -28.90
C GLY A 303 -25.07 19.67 -29.17
N TYR A 304 -25.52 18.49 -28.74
CA TYR A 304 -26.94 18.12 -28.80
C TYR A 304 -27.80 19.04 -27.95
N ALA A 305 -27.41 19.30 -26.70
CA ALA A 305 -28.17 20.15 -25.78
C ALA A 305 -28.28 21.60 -26.28
N LEU A 306 -27.19 22.18 -26.81
CA LEU A 306 -27.16 23.53 -27.38
C LEU A 306 -28.04 23.65 -28.63
N LYS A 307 -28.17 22.59 -29.42
CA LYS A 307 -29.12 22.54 -30.54
C LYS A 307 -30.57 22.42 -30.06
N ASP A 308 -30.81 21.64 -29.01
CA ASP A 308 -32.15 21.29 -28.56
C ASP A 308 -32.81 22.36 -27.67
N MET A 309 -32.03 23.31 -27.12
CA MET A 309 -32.54 24.36 -26.23
C MET A 309 -33.62 25.21 -26.89
N LYS A 310 -34.39 25.96 -26.08
CA LYS A 310 -35.54 26.75 -26.53
C LYS A 310 -35.18 27.76 -27.61
N SER A 311 -34.00 28.37 -27.48
CA SER A 311 -33.40 29.24 -28.49
C SER A 311 -32.07 28.63 -28.91
N PRO A 312 -32.04 27.77 -29.94
CA PRO A 312 -30.85 26.99 -30.28
C PRO A 312 -29.60 27.86 -30.47
N ASP A 313 -28.51 27.46 -29.83
CA ASP A 313 -27.18 28.01 -30.09
C ASP A 313 -26.51 27.20 -31.18
N TRP A 314 -26.83 27.52 -32.43
CA TRP A 314 -26.33 26.77 -33.59
C TRP A 314 -24.81 26.84 -33.74
N ILE A 315 -24.20 27.98 -33.41
CA ILE A 315 -22.74 28.19 -33.51
C ILE A 315 -22.04 27.35 -32.44
N GLY A 316 -22.50 27.45 -31.19
CA GLY A 316 -21.95 26.65 -30.09
C GLY A 316 -22.13 25.15 -30.35
N ALA A 317 -23.31 24.73 -30.81
CA ALA A 317 -23.57 23.33 -31.13
C ALA A 317 -22.64 22.79 -32.24
N GLU A 318 -22.45 23.55 -33.32
CA GLU A 318 -21.58 23.18 -34.44
C GLU A 318 -20.11 23.06 -34.00
N ALA A 319 -19.62 23.99 -33.17
CA ALA A 319 -18.27 23.96 -32.62
C ALA A 319 -18.04 22.74 -31.71
N GLU A 320 -18.96 22.46 -30.78
CA GLU A 320 -18.86 21.33 -29.86
C GLU A 320 -18.93 19.98 -30.60
N LEU A 321 -19.80 19.85 -31.61
CA LEU A 321 -19.88 18.64 -32.42
C LEU A 321 -18.63 18.44 -33.28
N THR A 322 -18.07 19.52 -33.82
CA THR A 322 -16.77 19.47 -34.50
C THR A 322 -15.68 18.98 -33.55
N LYS A 323 -15.64 19.49 -32.32
CA LYS A 323 -14.66 19.04 -31.32
C LYS A 323 -14.86 17.56 -30.96
N ALA A 324 -16.10 17.12 -30.82
CA ALA A 324 -16.41 15.71 -30.58
C ALA A 324 -15.91 14.81 -31.71
N ILE A 325 -16.09 15.21 -32.97
CA ILE A 325 -15.61 14.47 -34.16
C ILE A 325 -14.08 14.42 -34.20
N GLU A 326 -13.41 15.53 -33.92
CA GLU A 326 -11.94 15.58 -33.83
C GLU A 326 -11.40 14.60 -32.78
N LEU A 327 -11.94 14.65 -31.57
CA LEU A 327 -11.49 13.81 -30.45
C LEU A 327 -11.81 12.32 -30.65
N ARG A 328 -12.93 12.02 -31.31
CA ARG A 328 -13.29 10.65 -31.69
C ARG A 328 -12.30 10.07 -32.71
N GLY A 329 -11.70 10.90 -33.56
CA GLY A 329 -10.77 10.51 -34.60
C GLY A 329 -11.40 9.66 -35.70
N SER A 330 -10.63 8.74 -36.29
CA SER A 330 -11.03 7.90 -37.43
C SER A 330 -11.99 6.76 -37.07
N ASN A 331 -12.43 6.68 -35.82
CA ASN A 331 -13.41 5.69 -35.38
C ASN A 331 -14.79 6.06 -35.95
N ASN A 332 -15.35 5.19 -36.80
CA ASN A 332 -16.66 5.37 -37.45
C ASN A 332 -17.87 5.03 -36.54
N THR A 333 -17.68 5.00 -35.22
CA THR A 333 -18.79 4.92 -34.26
C THR A 333 -19.37 6.33 -34.00
N TRP A 334 -20.58 6.45 -33.45
CA TRP A 334 -21.16 7.76 -33.08
C TRP A 334 -21.29 8.78 -34.22
N LEU A 335 -21.62 8.33 -35.44
CA LEU A 335 -21.83 9.18 -36.62
C LEU A 335 -23.08 10.08 -36.53
N LEU A 336 -23.80 10.01 -35.41
CA LEU A 336 -24.84 10.97 -35.06
C LEU A 336 -24.25 12.38 -34.85
N TYR A 337 -22.97 12.54 -34.52
CA TYR A 337 -22.35 13.87 -34.43
C TYR A 337 -22.41 14.62 -35.76
N GLU A 338 -22.02 13.97 -36.85
CA GLU A 338 -22.07 14.52 -38.20
C GLU A 338 -23.49 14.85 -38.62
N PHE A 339 -24.43 13.94 -38.37
CA PHE A 339 -25.85 14.18 -38.66
C PHE A 339 -26.35 15.45 -37.97
N VAL A 340 -26.10 15.58 -36.67
CA VAL A 340 -26.58 16.74 -35.91
C VAL A 340 -25.79 18.01 -36.28
N ARG A 341 -24.51 17.89 -36.64
CA ARG A 341 -23.70 19.01 -37.13
C ARG A 341 -24.21 19.52 -38.47
N ALA A 342 -24.67 18.63 -39.36
CA ALA A 342 -25.31 19.03 -40.62
C ALA A 342 -26.55 19.90 -40.37
N ILE A 343 -27.40 19.54 -39.40
CA ILE A 343 -28.56 20.35 -39.01
C ILE A 343 -28.11 21.75 -38.55
N CYS A 344 -27.06 21.82 -37.74
CA CYS A 344 -26.53 23.10 -37.27
C CYS A 344 -26.01 23.95 -38.44
N LYS A 345 -25.23 23.36 -39.35
CA LYS A 345 -24.69 24.04 -40.54
C LYS A 345 -25.79 24.53 -41.49
N ILE A 346 -26.86 23.77 -41.68
CA ILE A 346 -28.02 24.18 -42.48
C ILE A 346 -28.69 25.41 -41.86
N ASN A 347 -28.90 25.41 -40.53
CA ASN A 347 -29.50 26.54 -39.83
C ASN A 347 -28.59 27.79 -39.79
N LEU A 348 -27.28 27.62 -39.94
CA LEU A 348 -26.30 28.71 -40.05
C LEU A 348 -26.13 29.22 -41.50
N ASP A 349 -26.68 28.52 -42.49
CA ASP A 349 -26.54 28.88 -43.89
C ASP A 349 -27.47 30.04 -44.25
N LYS A 350 -26.86 31.19 -44.57
CA LYS A 350 -27.57 32.41 -44.97
C LYS A 350 -28.37 32.23 -46.25
N GLU A 351 -27.87 31.47 -47.22
CA GLU A 351 -28.58 31.24 -48.49
C GLU A 351 -29.82 30.37 -48.25
N PHE A 352 -29.70 29.36 -47.38
CA PHE A 352 -30.83 28.52 -46.98
C PHE A 352 -31.92 29.34 -46.26
N ALA A 353 -31.53 30.25 -45.37
CA ALA A 353 -32.46 31.17 -44.70
C ALA A 353 -33.22 32.07 -45.70
N GLU A 354 -32.59 32.41 -46.83
CA GLU A 354 -33.19 33.17 -47.93
C GLU A 354 -33.90 32.29 -48.99
N LYS A 355 -34.02 30.97 -48.74
CA LYS A 355 -34.58 29.95 -49.67
C LYS A 355 -33.85 29.87 -51.01
N LYS A 356 -32.54 30.08 -50.98
CA LYS A 356 -31.62 29.98 -52.13
C LYS A 356 -30.76 28.73 -52.03
N VAL A 357 -30.13 28.40 -53.16
CA VAL A 357 -29.13 27.33 -53.22
C VAL A 357 -27.90 27.73 -52.39
N SER A 358 -27.41 26.80 -51.56
CA SER A 358 -26.25 27.02 -50.70
C SER A 358 -25.00 27.33 -51.53
N LYS A 359 -24.11 28.17 -50.99
CA LYS A 359 -22.77 28.37 -51.59
C LYS A 359 -22.01 27.05 -51.67
N PRO A 360 -21.15 26.85 -52.69
CA PRO A 360 -20.43 25.58 -52.88
C PRO A 360 -19.72 25.07 -51.62
N GLU A 361 -19.02 25.94 -50.90
CA GLU A 361 -18.30 25.57 -49.67
C GLU A 361 -19.23 25.07 -48.56
N SER A 362 -20.31 25.81 -48.27
CA SER A 362 -21.33 25.40 -47.29
C SER A 362 -22.00 24.09 -47.72
N ARG A 363 -22.32 23.98 -49.00
CA ARG A 363 -22.98 22.81 -49.58
C ARG A 363 -22.13 21.56 -49.45
N ASP A 364 -20.85 21.64 -49.80
CA ASP A 364 -19.92 20.50 -49.73
C ASP A 364 -19.66 20.07 -48.28
N SER A 365 -19.55 21.04 -47.37
CA SER A 365 -19.42 20.78 -45.92
C SER A 365 -20.63 20.07 -45.33
N ILE A 366 -21.86 20.47 -45.70
CA ILE A 366 -23.10 19.83 -45.28
C ILE A 366 -23.23 18.43 -45.91
N LEU A 367 -22.93 18.28 -47.20
CA LEU A 367 -22.97 16.99 -47.90
C LEU A 367 -22.01 15.98 -47.29
N SER A 368 -20.81 16.41 -46.88
CA SER A 368 -19.84 15.53 -46.20
C SER A 368 -20.44 14.93 -44.93
N ASP A 369 -21.13 15.74 -44.12
CA ASP A 369 -21.76 15.29 -42.88
C ASP A 369 -22.97 14.39 -43.15
N LEU A 370 -23.82 14.73 -44.13
CA LEU A 370 -24.96 13.89 -44.53
C LEU A 370 -24.52 12.53 -45.10
N ARG A 371 -23.44 12.48 -45.89
CA ARG A 371 -22.85 11.21 -46.36
C ARG A 371 -22.30 10.37 -45.21
N ALA A 372 -21.68 11.01 -44.21
CA ALA A 372 -21.23 10.31 -43.00
C ALA A 372 -22.42 9.72 -42.23
N ALA A 373 -23.51 10.46 -42.10
CA ALA A 373 -24.75 9.98 -41.49
C ALA A 373 -25.42 8.84 -42.29
N GLU A 374 -25.41 8.91 -43.63
CA GLU A 374 -25.94 7.85 -44.51
C GLU A 374 -25.16 6.54 -44.34
N ARG A 375 -23.82 6.60 -44.23
CA ARG A 375 -22.99 5.42 -43.93
C ARG A 375 -23.38 4.74 -42.61
N ALA A 376 -23.92 5.50 -41.66
CA ALA A 376 -24.45 5.01 -40.39
C ALA A 376 -25.92 4.55 -40.47
N LYS A 377 -26.52 4.57 -41.67
CA LYS A 377 -27.93 4.26 -41.94
C LYS A 377 -28.89 5.14 -41.15
N LEU A 378 -28.54 6.41 -40.93
CA LEU A 378 -29.41 7.41 -40.30
C LEU A 378 -30.40 8.05 -41.30
N SER A 379 -30.56 7.47 -42.49
CA SER A 379 -31.39 8.01 -43.58
C SER A 379 -32.87 8.15 -43.21
N GLU A 380 -33.40 7.25 -42.37
CA GLU A 380 -34.76 7.34 -41.81
C GLU A 380 -34.98 8.60 -40.98
N TRP A 381 -33.91 9.20 -40.45
CA TRP A 381 -33.98 10.43 -39.67
C TRP A 381 -34.04 11.66 -40.56
N PHE A 382 -33.66 11.56 -41.85
CA PHE A 382 -33.65 12.72 -42.75
C PHE A 382 -35.08 13.17 -43.03
N SER A 383 -35.98 12.22 -43.30
CA SER A 383 -37.40 12.46 -43.52
C SER A 383 -38.15 12.95 -42.28
N ASN A 384 -37.56 12.80 -41.10
CA ASN A 384 -38.13 13.28 -39.82
C ASN A 384 -37.56 14.65 -39.40
N ASN A 385 -36.72 15.28 -40.23
CA ASN A 385 -36.15 16.62 -39.99
C ASN A 385 -36.48 17.53 -41.18
N PRO A 386 -37.53 18.37 -41.07
CA PRO A 386 -37.99 19.24 -42.17
C PRO A 386 -36.90 20.13 -42.76
N GLU A 387 -35.96 20.59 -41.94
CA GLU A 387 -34.86 21.47 -42.36
C GLU A 387 -33.90 20.74 -43.31
N ILE A 388 -33.60 19.46 -43.06
CA ILE A 388 -32.77 18.65 -43.95
C ILE A 388 -33.50 18.40 -45.26
N GLU A 389 -34.79 18.04 -45.19
CA GLU A 389 -35.59 17.77 -46.38
C GLU A 389 -35.70 19.00 -47.29
N GLU A 390 -36.00 20.18 -46.71
CA GLU A 390 -36.07 21.43 -47.44
C GLU A 390 -34.70 21.82 -48.04
N TRP A 391 -33.62 21.65 -47.27
CA TRP A 391 -32.28 21.94 -47.73
C TRP A 391 -31.85 21.04 -48.89
N MET A 392 -32.12 19.74 -48.81
CA MET A 392 -31.83 18.77 -49.88
C MET A 392 -32.62 19.11 -51.15
N LYS A 393 -33.90 19.49 -51.00
CA LYS A 393 -34.74 19.89 -52.13
C LYS A 393 -34.21 21.14 -52.82
N LEU A 394 -33.81 22.18 -52.07
CA LEU A 394 -33.24 23.41 -52.62
C LEU A 394 -31.90 23.16 -53.34
N ASN A 395 -31.08 22.24 -52.83
CA ASN A 395 -29.76 21.94 -53.38
C ASN A 395 -29.76 20.79 -54.42
N ASN A 396 -30.95 20.32 -54.81
CA ASN A 396 -31.17 19.20 -55.74
C ASN A 396 -30.36 17.93 -55.37
N VAL A 397 -30.38 17.57 -54.08
CA VAL A 397 -29.70 16.39 -53.53
C VAL A 397 -30.75 15.32 -53.22
N LYS A 398 -30.53 14.10 -53.70
CA LYS A 398 -31.35 12.93 -53.37
C LYS A 398 -30.62 12.04 -52.37
N ILE A 399 -31.35 11.25 -51.58
CA ILE A 399 -30.76 10.30 -50.63
C ILE A 399 -29.81 9.31 -51.33
N LYS A 400 -30.15 8.89 -52.56
CA LYS A 400 -29.28 8.03 -53.39
C LYS A 400 -27.92 8.67 -53.74
N ASP A 401 -27.82 10.00 -53.69
CA ASP A 401 -26.57 10.73 -53.97
C ASP A 401 -25.65 10.78 -52.73
N LEU A 402 -26.13 10.27 -51.58
CA LEU A 402 -25.43 10.22 -50.30
C LEU A 402 -24.87 8.82 -49.97
N GLN A 403 -25.28 7.79 -50.73
CA GLN A 403 -24.78 6.41 -50.67
C GLN A 403 -23.44 6.30 -51.39
#